data_AF-A0A2V2EFA9-F1
#
_entry.id   AF-A0A2V2EFA9-F1
#
_cell.length_a   1.000
_cell.length_b   1.000
_cell.length_c   1.000
_cell.angle_alpha   90.00
_cell.angle_beta   90.00
_cell.angle_gamma   90.00
#
_symmetry.space_group_name_H-M   'P 1'
#
loop_
_entity.id
_entity.type
_entity.pdbx_description
1 polymer ?
#
loop_
_entity_poly.entity_id
_entity_poly.type
_entity_poly.pdbx_seq_one_letter_code
_entity_poly.pdbx_strand_id
1 'polypeptide(L)'
;MKKILITGLLSLCLFALVPAAGCSRTPDLTKYVSEYRSDIFYGSSGDYSVFASCSQKEYPYQADGNAADMSDVFELALSTPNNTKTYIVQFTLGEKNYEGELSFDSVKMVHTWSQSIPAPQEKEIVFTFTDTESDDASVFSIQTESVKSDTTLSLSDLLKKVSAEEPDPFNELSDGNVFCAEIYVRLLYENNECYYYIGLTDRNGNTFAMLADAETGEVLATKQPKS
;
A
#
# COMPACT_ATOMS: atom_id res chain seq x y z
N MET A 1 -48.21 -0.74 -71.60
CA MET A 1 -49.30 -1.22 -70.71
C MET A 1 -48.72 -2.29 -69.79
N LYS A 2 -49.07 -2.22 -68.49
CA LYS A 2 -48.80 -3.19 -67.38
C LYS A 2 -47.32 -3.31 -66.97
N LYS A 3 -46.84 -2.57 -65.95
CA LYS A 3 -46.93 -2.85 -64.49
C LYS A 3 -46.72 -4.32 -64.16
N ILE A 4 -45.64 -4.66 -63.45
CA ILE A 4 -45.65 -5.44 -62.19
C ILE A 4 -44.23 -5.87 -61.76
N LEU A 5 -43.92 -5.54 -60.49
CA LEU A 5 -42.98 -6.15 -59.55
C LEU A 5 -41.52 -6.42 -59.97
N ILE A 6 -40.61 -5.53 -59.55
CA ILE A 6 -39.33 -5.93 -58.93
C ILE A 6 -39.06 -4.93 -57.79
N THR A 7 -39.78 -5.12 -56.68
CA THR A 7 -39.51 -4.44 -55.40
C THR A 7 -39.14 -5.56 -54.43
N GLY A 8 -37.86 -5.73 -54.13
CA GLY A 8 -37.45 -6.74 -53.15
C GLY A 8 -36.03 -7.24 -53.33
N LEU A 9 -35.03 -6.37 -53.36
CA LEU A 9 -33.66 -6.74 -52.97
C LEU A 9 -32.78 -5.50 -52.72
N LEU A 10 -33.28 -4.52 -51.98
CA LEU A 10 -32.52 -3.32 -51.61
C LEU A 10 -32.85 -2.89 -50.18
N SER A 11 -32.76 -3.82 -49.22
CA SER A 11 -32.99 -3.49 -47.80
C SER A 11 -32.25 -4.42 -46.82
N LEU A 12 -31.17 -5.10 -47.24
CA LEU A 12 -30.44 -6.04 -46.38
C LEU A 12 -28.91 -5.85 -46.39
N CYS A 13 -28.44 -4.61 -46.57
CA CYS A 13 -27.01 -4.25 -46.44
C CYS A 13 -26.74 -3.09 -45.47
N LEU A 14 -27.73 -2.69 -44.65
CA LEU A 14 -27.59 -1.59 -43.68
C LEU A 14 -27.40 -2.07 -42.22
N PHE A 15 -26.80 -3.25 -42.04
CA PHE A 15 -26.35 -3.77 -40.74
C PHE A 15 -24.82 -3.93 -40.67
N ALA A 16 -24.08 -3.23 -41.53
CA ALA A 16 -22.64 -3.08 -41.38
C ALA A 16 -22.36 -1.84 -40.52
N LEU A 17 -21.58 -2.05 -39.46
CA LEU A 17 -21.04 -1.06 -38.53
C LEU A 17 -22.00 -0.57 -37.44
N VAL A 18 -22.44 -1.47 -36.57
CA VAL A 18 -22.42 -1.13 -35.15
C VAL A 18 -20.93 -1.14 -34.79
N PRO A 19 -20.26 0.00 -34.52
CA PRO A 19 -19.00 -0.09 -33.82
C PRO A 19 -19.35 -0.80 -32.51
N ALA A 20 -18.78 -1.99 -32.32
CA ALA A 20 -18.65 -2.55 -31.00
C ALA A 20 -17.86 -1.49 -30.22
N ALA A 21 -18.59 -0.58 -29.57
CA ALA A 21 -18.13 0.13 -28.39
C ALA A 21 -17.91 -0.98 -27.36
N GLY A 22 -16.81 -1.73 -27.53
CA GLY A 22 -16.23 -2.45 -26.42
C GLY A 22 -15.96 -1.37 -25.42
N CYS A 23 -16.78 -1.32 -24.36
CA CYS A 23 -16.38 -0.65 -23.14
C CYS A 23 -14.97 -1.18 -22.85
N SER A 24 -13.96 -0.35 -23.11
CA SER A 24 -12.59 -0.60 -22.68
C SER A 24 -12.69 -0.63 -21.16
N ARG A 25 -12.82 -1.84 -20.62
CA ARG A 25 -12.95 -2.03 -19.20
C ARG A 25 -11.59 -1.69 -18.64
N THR A 26 -11.48 -0.50 -18.04
CA THR A 26 -10.26 -0.09 -17.35
C THR A 26 -9.86 -1.20 -16.38
N PRO A 27 -8.59 -1.64 -16.41
CA PRO A 27 -8.12 -2.68 -15.51
C PRO A 27 -8.37 -2.25 -14.07
N ASP A 28 -8.75 -3.22 -13.25
CA ASP A 28 -8.85 -3.01 -11.80
C ASP A 28 -7.44 -2.98 -11.21
N LEU A 29 -6.93 -1.77 -10.97
CA LEU A 29 -5.54 -1.54 -10.57
C LEU A 29 -5.18 -2.21 -9.24
N THR A 30 -6.14 -2.48 -8.35
CA THR A 30 -5.87 -3.14 -7.06
C THR A 30 -5.34 -4.56 -7.24
N LYS A 31 -5.57 -5.19 -8.40
CA LYS A 31 -5.05 -6.54 -8.73
C LYS A 31 -3.58 -6.56 -9.10
N TYR A 32 -2.99 -5.39 -9.33
CA TYR A 32 -1.60 -5.23 -9.72
C TYR A 32 -0.75 -4.74 -8.54
N VAL A 33 -1.33 -4.68 -7.34
CA VAL A 33 -0.64 -4.24 -6.14
C VAL A 33 0.18 -5.39 -5.56
N SER A 34 1.50 -5.18 -5.43
CA SER A 34 2.48 -6.13 -4.88
C SER A 34 2.88 -5.81 -3.44
N GLU A 35 2.60 -4.58 -3.00
CA GLU A 35 2.75 -4.16 -1.62
C GLU A 35 1.70 -3.10 -1.26
N TYR A 36 1.07 -3.27 -0.12
CA TYR A 36 0.17 -2.29 0.45
C TYR A 36 0.40 -2.14 1.96
N ARG A 37 0.98 -1.01 2.39
CA ARG A 37 0.95 -0.63 3.82
C ARG A 37 -0.35 0.11 4.09
N SER A 38 -1.25 -0.57 4.80
CA SER A 38 -2.64 -0.18 4.96
C SER A 38 -2.92 0.68 6.17
N ASP A 39 -2.05 0.64 7.19
CA ASP A 39 -2.16 1.40 8.44
C ASP A 39 -0.79 1.52 9.13
N ILE A 40 -0.67 2.53 9.99
CA ILE A 40 0.46 2.76 10.89
C ILE A 40 -0.12 3.08 12.27
N PHE A 41 0.40 2.43 13.30
CA PHE A 41 0.20 2.80 14.69
C PHE A 41 1.44 3.55 15.18
N TYR A 42 1.25 4.77 15.66
CA TYR A 42 2.33 5.63 16.13
C TYR A 42 2.06 6.14 17.54
N GLY A 43 3.12 6.25 18.34
CA GLY A 43 3.04 6.79 19.68
C GLY A 43 4.42 7.04 20.27
N SER A 44 4.51 7.94 21.25
CA SER A 44 5.76 8.28 21.93
C SER A 44 5.55 8.45 23.43
N SER A 45 6.62 8.21 24.20
CA SER A 45 6.65 8.41 25.65
C SER A 45 8.08 8.76 26.06
N GLY A 46 8.30 10.03 26.45
CA GLY A 46 9.65 10.54 26.68
C GLY A 46 10.52 10.46 25.43
N ASP A 47 11.71 9.87 25.56
CA ASP A 47 12.67 9.70 24.46
C ASP A 47 12.42 8.42 23.62
N TYR A 48 11.33 7.70 23.89
CA TYR A 48 10.95 6.49 23.17
C TYR A 48 9.81 6.76 22.20
N SER A 49 9.83 6.09 21.05
CA SER A 49 8.70 6.08 20.12
C SER A 49 8.53 4.73 19.44
N VAL A 50 7.27 4.37 19.18
CA VAL A 50 6.91 3.17 18.43
C VAL A 50 6.30 3.58 17.10
N PHE A 51 6.76 2.93 16.05
CA PHE A 51 6.14 2.91 14.73
C PHE A 51 5.82 1.46 14.39
N ALA A 52 4.55 1.09 14.38
CA ALA A 52 4.10 -0.22 13.94
C ALA A 52 3.30 -0.10 12.66
N SER A 53 3.57 -0.94 11.65
CA SER A 53 2.91 -0.88 10.36
C SER A 53 2.23 -2.19 10.00
N CYS A 54 1.05 -2.06 9.41
CA CYS A 54 0.28 -3.18 8.87
C CYS A 54 0.44 -3.19 7.36
N SER A 55 0.98 -4.25 6.81
CA SER A 55 1.25 -4.35 5.37
C SER A 55 0.80 -5.68 4.78
N GLN A 56 0.49 -5.66 3.50
CA GLN A 56 0.40 -6.83 2.64
C GLN A 56 1.57 -6.78 1.67
N LYS A 57 2.35 -7.85 1.57
CA LYS A 57 3.55 -7.90 0.72
C LYS A 57 3.69 -9.28 0.10
N GLU A 58 4.23 -9.32 -1.11
CA GLU A 58 4.68 -10.56 -1.72
C GLU A 58 5.87 -11.19 -0.98
N TYR A 59 5.97 -12.51 -1.06
CA TYR A 59 7.11 -13.25 -0.52
C TYR A 59 7.58 -14.36 -1.49
N PRO A 60 8.87 -14.40 -1.87
CA PRO A 60 9.89 -13.38 -1.59
C PRO A 60 9.55 -12.05 -2.28
N TYR A 61 9.84 -10.93 -1.62
CA TYR A 61 9.60 -9.61 -2.22
C TYR A 61 10.58 -9.36 -3.37
N GLN A 62 10.06 -9.08 -4.56
CA GLN A 62 10.84 -8.76 -5.74
C GLN A 62 10.12 -7.71 -6.57
N ALA A 63 10.78 -6.56 -6.81
CA ALA A 63 10.23 -5.50 -7.64
C ALA A 63 10.56 -5.78 -9.13
N ASP A 64 9.81 -6.68 -9.76
CA ASP A 64 10.06 -7.13 -11.14
C ASP A 64 8.94 -6.82 -12.14
N GLY A 65 7.94 -6.07 -11.69
CA GLY A 65 6.82 -5.64 -12.52
C GLY A 65 5.71 -6.68 -12.64
N ASN A 66 5.74 -7.76 -11.84
CA ASN A 66 4.71 -8.78 -11.81
C ASN A 66 4.14 -8.95 -10.41
N ALA A 67 2.86 -8.59 -10.24
CA ALA A 67 2.17 -8.86 -8.99
C ALA A 67 1.97 -10.38 -8.76
N ALA A 68 2.13 -10.80 -7.51
CA ALA A 68 2.02 -12.15 -6.99
C ALA A 68 1.16 -12.19 -5.71
N ASP A 69 1.04 -13.38 -5.10
CA ASP A 69 0.25 -13.55 -3.89
C ASP A 69 0.87 -12.78 -2.71
N MET A 70 0.07 -11.93 -2.07
CA MET A 70 0.48 -11.17 -0.89
C MET A 70 0.12 -11.89 0.41
N SER A 71 0.96 -11.70 1.43
CA SER A 71 0.70 -12.11 2.81
C SER A 71 0.66 -10.92 3.75
N ASP A 72 -0.14 -11.02 4.81
CA ASP A 72 -0.17 -10.01 5.87
C ASP A 72 1.12 -10.05 6.69
N VAL A 73 1.64 -8.85 7.00
CA VAL A 73 2.82 -8.62 7.83
C VAL A 73 2.55 -7.45 8.76
N PHE A 74 2.83 -7.67 10.05
CA PHE A 74 2.86 -6.64 11.06
C PHE A 74 4.32 -6.41 11.48
N GLU A 75 4.80 -5.18 11.31
CA GLU A 75 6.18 -4.80 11.61
C GLU A 75 6.19 -3.70 12.67
N LEU A 76 7.00 -3.84 13.70
CA LEU A 76 7.21 -2.86 14.77
C LEU A 76 8.63 -2.34 14.72
N ALA A 77 8.79 -1.03 14.90
CA ALA A 77 10.06 -0.37 15.14
C ALA A 77 9.97 0.46 16.43
N LEU A 78 10.87 0.20 17.37
CA LEU A 78 11.08 0.97 18.58
C LEU A 78 12.32 1.86 18.39
N SER A 79 12.14 3.17 18.54
CA SER A 79 13.24 4.11 18.74
C SER A 79 13.44 4.32 20.23
N THR A 80 14.70 4.30 20.66
CA THR A 80 15.11 4.38 22.07
C THR A 80 16.37 5.25 22.20
N PRO A 81 16.57 5.96 23.33
CA PRO A 81 17.79 6.71 23.59
C PRO A 81 19.03 5.81 23.71
N ASN A 82 18.86 4.52 24.02
CA ASN A 82 19.97 3.58 24.12
C ASN A 82 19.78 2.34 23.24
N ASN A 83 20.51 2.35 22.13
CA ASN A 83 20.51 1.28 21.14
C ASN A 83 21.41 0.08 21.48
N THR A 84 22.15 0.12 22.58
CA THR A 84 23.01 -1.01 22.99
C THR A 84 22.26 -2.08 23.78
N LYS A 85 20.98 -1.86 24.07
CA LYS A 85 20.15 -2.72 24.91
C LYS A 85 19.37 -3.73 24.08
N THR A 86 18.95 -4.80 24.75
CA THR A 86 18.05 -5.81 24.21
C THR A 86 16.67 -5.60 24.83
N TYR A 87 15.64 -5.61 23.98
CA TYR A 87 14.27 -5.37 24.40
C TYR A 87 13.39 -6.57 24.03
N ILE A 88 12.43 -6.89 24.90
CA ILE A 88 11.30 -7.76 24.61
C ILE A 88 10.05 -6.88 24.52
N VAL A 89 9.24 -7.05 23.47
CA VAL A 89 7.92 -6.41 23.36
C VAL A 89 6.81 -7.41 23.72
N GLN A 90 5.77 -6.90 24.36
CA GLN A 90 4.52 -7.58 24.63
C GLN A 90 3.35 -6.66 24.25
N PHE A 91 2.33 -7.23 23.60
CA PHE A 91 1.10 -6.53 23.24
C PHE A 91 -0.03 -7.51 22.96
N THR A 92 -1.26 -7.00 22.86
CA THR A 92 -2.46 -7.79 22.60
C THR A 92 -3.17 -7.24 21.37
N LEU A 93 -3.53 -8.13 20.44
CA LEU A 93 -4.45 -7.84 19.34
C LEU A 93 -5.61 -8.84 19.40
N GLY A 94 -6.84 -8.34 19.44
CA GLY A 94 -8.04 -9.11 19.75
C GLY A 94 -7.92 -9.83 21.09
N GLU A 95 -8.06 -11.14 21.06
CA GLU A 95 -7.92 -12.00 22.25
C GLU A 95 -6.52 -12.66 22.34
N LYS A 96 -5.59 -12.30 21.45
CA LYS A 96 -4.29 -12.95 21.35
C LYS A 96 -3.17 -12.05 21.88
N ASN A 97 -2.37 -12.62 22.77
CA ASN A 97 -1.15 -12.00 23.26
C ASN A 97 0.04 -12.35 22.36
N TYR A 98 0.89 -11.37 22.15
CA TYR A 98 2.12 -11.47 21.37
C TYR A 98 3.29 -11.07 22.25
N GLU A 99 4.41 -11.77 22.07
CA GLU A 99 5.67 -11.52 22.75
C GLU A 99 6.82 -11.79 21.77
N GLY A 100 7.87 -10.99 21.83
CA GLY A 100 9.09 -11.29 21.09
C GLY A 100 10.26 -10.38 21.44
N GLU A 101 11.47 -10.91 21.29
CA GLU A 101 12.70 -10.13 21.35
C GLU A 101 12.85 -9.30 20.07
N LEU A 102 13.28 -8.04 20.21
CA LEU A 102 13.48 -7.16 19.07
C LEU A 102 14.90 -7.32 18.51
N SER A 103 15.01 -7.31 17.18
CA SER A 103 16.27 -7.30 16.45
C SER A 103 16.72 -5.87 16.17
N PHE A 104 17.98 -5.54 16.48
CA PHE A 104 18.53 -4.22 16.23
C PHE A 104 18.86 -4.01 14.74
N ASP A 105 18.26 -2.99 14.12
CA ASP A 105 18.58 -2.50 12.77
C ASP A 105 19.60 -1.36 12.88
N SER A 106 20.88 -1.67 12.64
CA SER A 106 21.98 -0.70 12.72
C SER A 106 21.98 0.39 11.64
N VAL A 107 21.22 0.22 10.55
CA VAL A 107 21.13 1.23 9.49
C VAL A 107 20.10 2.30 9.88
N LYS A 108 18.94 1.84 10.38
CA LYS A 108 17.86 2.74 10.83
C LYS A 108 18.03 3.20 12.27
N MET A 109 18.93 2.58 13.03
CA MET A 109 19.18 2.84 14.45
C MET A 109 17.92 2.64 15.31
N VAL A 110 17.18 1.56 15.05
CA VAL A 110 15.94 1.18 15.77
C VAL A 110 15.94 -0.31 16.07
N HIS A 111 15.14 -0.72 17.06
CA HIS A 111 14.86 -2.13 17.34
C HIS A 111 13.59 -2.56 16.62
N THR A 112 13.61 -3.72 15.98
CA THR A 112 12.53 -4.16 15.09
C THR A 112 11.99 -5.52 15.48
N TRP A 113 10.70 -5.72 15.21
CA TRP A 113 10.03 -7.01 15.34
C TRP A 113 9.06 -7.17 14.18
N SER A 114 8.90 -8.39 13.67
CA SER A 114 8.01 -8.66 12.53
C SER A 114 7.39 -10.04 12.64
N GLN A 115 6.10 -10.14 12.32
CA GLN A 115 5.38 -11.41 12.23
C GLN A 115 4.25 -11.33 11.20
N SER A 116 3.89 -12.48 10.62
CA SER A 116 2.70 -12.57 9.78
C SER A 116 1.44 -12.56 10.65
N ILE A 117 0.80 -11.40 10.71
CA ILE A 117 -0.42 -11.14 11.46
C ILE A 117 -1.32 -10.26 10.59
N PRO A 118 -2.63 -10.57 10.47
CA PRO A 118 -3.59 -9.70 9.80
C PRO A 118 -3.63 -8.30 10.41
N ALA A 119 -4.06 -7.31 9.63
CA ALA A 119 -4.25 -5.97 10.15
C ALA A 119 -5.23 -5.98 11.34
N PRO A 120 -4.86 -5.40 12.49
CA PRO A 120 -5.71 -5.31 13.67
C PRO A 120 -6.96 -4.50 13.39
N GLN A 121 -8.02 -4.73 14.18
CA GLN A 121 -9.26 -3.94 14.13
C GLN A 121 -9.25 -2.79 15.14
N GLU A 122 -8.33 -2.88 16.10
CA GLU A 122 -8.08 -1.88 17.13
C GLU A 122 -7.63 -0.56 16.50
N LYS A 123 -8.08 0.55 17.09
CA LYS A 123 -7.58 1.89 16.75
C LYS A 123 -6.40 2.31 17.63
N GLU A 124 -6.17 1.59 18.72
CA GLU A 124 -5.10 1.85 19.67
C GLU A 124 -4.46 0.54 20.09
N ILE A 125 -3.13 0.53 20.26
CA ILE A 125 -2.38 -0.61 20.74
C ILE A 125 -1.45 -0.12 21.85
N VAL A 126 -1.40 -0.84 22.96
CA VAL A 126 -0.44 -0.59 24.03
C VAL A 126 0.69 -1.61 23.91
N PHE A 127 1.89 -1.12 23.64
CA PHE A 127 3.10 -1.95 23.63
C PHE A 127 3.81 -1.81 24.96
N THR A 128 4.15 -2.93 25.57
CA THR A 128 4.98 -2.97 26.78
C THR A 128 6.34 -3.53 26.42
N PHE A 129 7.39 -2.84 26.83
CA PHE A 129 8.78 -3.21 26.57
C PHE A 129 9.51 -3.50 27.86
N THR A 130 10.37 -4.51 27.83
CA THR A 130 11.27 -4.87 28.94
C THR A 130 12.72 -4.81 28.46
N ASP A 131 13.56 -3.99 29.10
CA ASP A 131 15.02 -4.05 28.94
C ASP A 131 15.54 -5.28 29.70
N THR A 132 16.20 -6.19 28.98
CA THR A 132 16.68 -7.46 29.56
C THR A 132 18.08 -7.36 30.17
N GLU A 133 18.76 -6.22 30.04
CA GLU A 133 20.13 -6.01 30.52
C GLU A 133 20.22 -5.09 31.73
N SER A 134 19.11 -4.59 32.27
CA SER A 134 19.12 -3.79 33.49
C SER A 134 19.08 -4.68 34.73
N ASP A 135 19.91 -4.36 35.74
CA ASP A 135 19.99 -5.12 37.00
C ASP A 135 18.64 -5.22 37.72
N ASP A 136 17.77 -4.23 37.51
CA ASP A 136 16.32 -4.29 37.73
C ASP A 136 15.65 -4.18 36.36
N ALA A 137 14.94 -5.21 35.89
CA ALA A 137 14.28 -5.21 34.58
C ALA A 137 13.39 -3.96 34.43
N SER A 138 13.81 -3.03 33.57
CA SER A 138 13.08 -1.78 33.38
C SER A 138 11.94 -2.04 32.39
N VAL A 139 10.72 -1.75 32.85
CA VAL A 139 9.49 -1.97 32.08
C VAL A 139 8.86 -0.62 31.80
N PHE A 140 8.48 -0.39 30.56
CA PHE A 140 7.75 0.81 30.13
C PHE A 140 6.71 0.45 29.08
N SER A 141 5.66 1.26 29.00
CA SER A 141 4.59 1.08 28.01
C SER A 141 4.42 2.33 27.15
N ILE A 142 4.08 2.11 25.89
CA ILE A 142 3.80 3.16 24.90
C ILE A 142 2.43 2.84 24.30
N GLN A 143 1.49 3.76 24.48
CA GLN A 143 0.22 3.74 23.78
C GLN A 143 0.42 4.34 22.40
N THR A 144 -0.04 3.64 21.38
CA THR A 144 0.00 4.08 19.98
C THR A 144 -1.40 4.13 19.42
N GLU A 145 -1.66 5.06 18.51
CA GLU A 145 -2.93 5.20 17.82
C GLU A 145 -2.73 4.98 16.32
N SER A 146 -3.74 4.43 15.65
CA SER A 146 -3.79 4.40 14.19
C SER A 146 -3.75 5.83 13.67
N VAL A 147 -2.84 6.09 12.73
CA VAL A 147 -2.70 7.41 12.11
C VAL A 147 -3.80 7.67 11.08
N LYS A 148 -4.62 6.66 10.77
CA LYS A 148 -5.71 6.79 9.80
C LYS A 148 -6.93 7.47 10.40
N SER A 149 -7.29 8.58 9.77
CA SER A 149 -8.58 9.24 9.93
C SER A 149 -9.68 8.50 9.16
N ASP A 150 -10.94 8.80 9.47
CA ASP A 150 -12.11 8.33 8.71
C ASP A 150 -12.13 8.89 7.27
N THR A 151 -11.35 9.94 7.02
CA THR A 151 -11.17 10.59 5.72
C THR A 151 -10.00 10.02 4.92
N THR A 152 -9.16 9.16 5.51
CA THR A 152 -8.07 8.50 4.78
C THR A 152 -8.64 7.59 3.69
N LEU A 153 -8.15 7.77 2.46
CA LEU A 153 -8.66 7.07 1.29
C LEU A 153 -8.46 5.56 1.38
N SER A 154 -9.41 4.82 0.79
CA SER A 154 -9.22 3.41 0.50
C SER A 154 -8.19 3.23 -0.64
N LEU A 155 -7.54 2.07 -0.71
CA LEU A 155 -6.63 1.75 -1.81
C LEU A 155 -7.28 1.93 -3.19
N SER A 156 -8.53 1.49 -3.35
CA SER A 156 -9.25 1.60 -4.61
C SER A 156 -9.52 3.06 -4.99
N ASP A 157 -9.96 3.88 -4.03
CA ASP A 157 -10.24 5.30 -4.26
C ASP A 157 -8.97 6.10 -4.53
N LEU A 158 -7.88 5.79 -3.81
CA LEU A 158 -6.56 6.36 -4.05
C LEU A 158 -6.11 6.07 -5.49
N LEU A 159 -6.05 4.79 -5.89
CA LEU A 159 -5.60 4.39 -7.22
C LEU A 159 -6.45 5.01 -8.32
N LYS A 160 -7.76 5.13 -8.12
CA LYS A 160 -8.67 5.81 -9.05
C LYS A 160 -8.37 7.31 -9.17
N LYS A 161 -8.04 7.99 -8.07
CA LYS A 161 -7.72 9.42 -8.06
C LYS A 161 -6.37 9.69 -8.72
N VAL A 162 -5.31 9.01 -8.30
CA VAL A 162 -3.97 9.25 -8.84
C VAL A 162 -3.85 8.86 -10.31
N SER A 163 -4.54 7.80 -10.76
CA SER A 163 -4.55 7.45 -12.20
C SER A 163 -5.39 8.39 -13.06
N ALA A 164 -6.33 9.14 -12.48
CA ALA A 164 -7.07 10.17 -13.18
C ALA A 164 -6.28 11.49 -13.26
N GLU A 165 -5.49 11.80 -12.24
CA GLU A 165 -4.66 13.01 -12.15
C GLU A 165 -3.36 12.88 -12.98
N GLU A 166 -2.71 11.71 -12.91
CA GLU A 166 -1.48 11.38 -13.63
C GLU A 166 -1.71 10.21 -14.59
N PRO A 167 -2.49 10.38 -15.68
CA PRO A 167 -2.89 9.26 -16.54
C PRO A 167 -1.75 8.68 -17.39
N ASP A 168 -0.75 9.49 -17.74
CA ASP A 168 0.28 9.10 -18.71
C ASP A 168 1.11 7.89 -18.25
N PRO A 169 1.69 7.86 -17.02
CA PRO A 169 2.40 6.69 -16.51
C PRO A 169 1.55 5.41 -16.49
N PHE A 170 0.26 5.51 -16.20
CA PHE A 170 -0.62 4.33 -16.19
C PHE A 170 -0.93 3.84 -17.60
N ASN A 171 -1.13 4.76 -18.55
CA ASN A 171 -1.38 4.44 -19.95
C ASN A 171 -0.14 3.82 -20.61
N GLU A 172 1.05 4.35 -20.34
CA GLU A 172 2.32 3.81 -20.85
C GLU A 172 2.59 2.39 -20.37
N LEU A 173 2.16 2.08 -19.15
CA LEU A 173 2.28 0.75 -18.54
C LEU A 173 1.05 -0.14 -18.83
N SER A 174 0.16 0.24 -19.75
CA SER A 174 -1.00 -0.55 -20.13
C SER A 174 -0.91 -1.07 -21.57
N ASP A 175 -1.26 -2.34 -21.78
CA ASP A 175 -1.48 -2.93 -23.10
C ASP A 175 -2.95 -3.36 -23.23
N GLY A 176 -3.75 -2.51 -23.89
CA GLY A 176 -5.19 -2.69 -23.99
C GLY A 176 -5.89 -2.59 -22.62
N ASN A 177 -6.49 -3.69 -22.15
CA ASN A 177 -7.17 -3.76 -20.86
C ASN A 177 -6.31 -4.42 -19.77
N VAL A 178 -5.00 -4.57 -20.00
CA VAL A 178 -4.06 -5.21 -19.08
C VAL A 178 -3.05 -4.17 -18.63
N PHE A 179 -2.91 -4.00 -17.32
CA PHE A 179 -1.79 -3.26 -16.75
C PHE A 179 -0.55 -4.18 -16.71
N CYS A 180 0.57 -3.72 -17.24
CA CYS A 180 1.79 -4.48 -17.48
C CYS A 180 2.93 -4.06 -16.53
N ALA A 181 2.56 -3.75 -15.29
CA ALA A 181 3.46 -3.33 -14.22
C ALA A 181 2.91 -3.79 -12.87
N GLU A 182 3.75 -3.70 -11.85
CA GLU A 182 3.35 -3.83 -10.45
C GLU A 182 3.15 -2.43 -9.83
N ILE A 183 2.32 -2.38 -8.79
CA ILE A 183 2.06 -1.17 -8.02
C ILE A 183 2.44 -1.45 -6.56
N TYR A 184 3.23 -0.57 -5.97
CA TYR A 184 3.41 -0.55 -4.52
C TYR A 184 2.73 0.70 -3.95
N VAL A 185 2.05 0.54 -2.82
CA VAL A 185 1.36 1.62 -2.10
C VAL A 185 1.76 1.56 -0.64
N ARG A 186 2.45 2.58 -0.15
CA ARG A 186 2.88 2.65 1.25
C ARG A 186 2.27 3.89 1.90
N LEU A 187 1.42 3.68 2.91
CA LEU A 187 1.11 4.76 3.83
C LEU A 187 2.41 5.23 4.50
N LEU A 188 2.58 6.53 4.57
CA LEU A 188 3.65 7.24 5.26
C LEU A 188 3.01 8.16 6.29
N TYR A 189 3.71 8.35 7.40
CA TYR A 189 3.31 9.27 8.45
C TYR A 189 4.49 10.13 8.83
N GLU A 190 4.40 11.42 8.58
CA GLU A 190 5.47 12.38 8.83
C GLU A 190 4.86 13.72 9.23
N ASN A 191 5.42 14.39 10.25
CA ASN A 191 4.95 15.68 10.75
C ASN A 191 3.44 15.72 11.09
N ASN A 192 2.91 14.62 11.63
CA ASN A 192 1.49 14.42 11.92
C ASN A 192 0.56 14.43 10.70
N GLU A 193 1.10 14.22 9.50
CA GLU A 193 0.36 14.11 8.25
C GLU A 193 0.55 12.75 7.61
N CYS A 194 -0.49 12.30 6.91
CA CYS A 194 -0.52 11.01 6.21
C CYS A 194 -0.37 11.23 4.71
N TYR A 195 0.53 10.46 4.11
CA TYR A 195 0.75 10.46 2.66
C TYR A 195 0.78 9.04 2.13
N TYR A 196 0.42 8.85 0.88
CA TYR A 196 0.70 7.62 0.17
C TYR A 196 1.90 7.81 -0.75
N TYR A 197 2.91 6.96 -0.57
CA TYR A 197 3.91 6.72 -1.59
C TYR A 197 3.40 5.64 -2.53
N ILE A 198 3.20 5.99 -3.79
CA ILE A 198 2.77 5.09 -4.84
C ILE A 198 3.90 4.93 -5.82
N GLY A 199 4.10 3.76 -6.37
CA GLY A 199 4.87 3.69 -7.59
C GLY A 199 4.65 2.46 -8.40
N LEU A 200 5.02 2.63 -9.65
CA LEU A 200 4.68 1.81 -10.77
C LEU A 200 6.00 1.29 -11.31
N THR A 201 6.26 0.00 -11.13
CA THR A 201 7.49 -0.64 -11.63
C THR A 201 7.17 -1.44 -12.89
N ASP A 202 7.84 -1.09 -13.99
CA ASP A 202 7.75 -1.83 -15.24
C ASP A 202 8.48 -3.19 -15.13
N ARG A 203 8.33 -4.03 -16.15
CA ARG A 203 8.98 -5.35 -16.22
C ARG A 203 10.51 -5.31 -16.39
N ASN A 204 11.08 -4.11 -16.57
CA ASN A 204 12.52 -3.90 -16.63
C ASN A 204 13.08 -3.40 -15.29
N GLY A 205 12.23 -3.23 -14.26
CA GLY A 205 12.61 -2.69 -12.96
C GLY A 205 12.71 -1.16 -12.92
N ASN A 206 12.24 -0.46 -13.95
CA ASN A 206 12.15 1.00 -13.94
C ASN A 206 10.91 1.43 -13.18
N THR A 207 11.08 2.42 -12.33
CA THR A 207 10.04 2.79 -11.38
C THR A 207 9.71 4.27 -11.47
N PHE A 208 8.46 4.56 -11.84
CA PHE A 208 7.85 5.88 -11.66
C PHE A 208 7.21 5.93 -10.27
N ALA A 209 7.43 7.01 -9.52
CA ALA A 209 6.89 7.15 -8.18
C ALA A 209 6.13 8.47 -8.00
N MET A 210 5.14 8.44 -7.13
CA MET A 210 4.28 9.54 -6.73
C MET A 210 4.20 9.60 -5.21
N LEU A 211 4.09 10.81 -4.68
CA LEU A 211 3.65 11.08 -3.32
C LEU A 211 2.30 11.75 -3.42
N ALA A 212 1.28 11.18 -2.80
CA ALA A 212 -0.08 11.72 -2.79
C ALA A 212 -0.56 12.00 -1.37
N ASP A 213 -1.38 13.03 -1.21
CA ASP A 213 -2.10 13.29 0.03
C ASP A 213 -3.07 12.14 0.35
N ALA A 214 -3.07 11.65 1.60
CA ALA A 214 -3.80 10.43 1.94
C ALA A 214 -5.32 10.60 2.02
N GLU A 215 -5.84 11.83 2.12
CA GLU A 215 -7.28 12.09 2.26
C GLU A 215 -7.91 12.54 0.93
N THR A 216 -7.20 13.37 0.17
CA THR A 216 -7.67 13.96 -1.07
C THR A 216 -7.23 13.17 -2.29
N GLY A 217 -6.09 12.47 -2.21
CA GLY A 217 -5.45 11.78 -3.32
C GLY A 217 -4.75 12.71 -4.32
N GLU A 218 -4.61 14.00 -4.00
CA GLU A 218 -3.84 14.97 -4.79
C GLU A 218 -2.38 14.54 -4.88
N VAL A 219 -1.79 14.58 -6.08
CA VAL A 219 -0.39 14.22 -6.29
C VAL A 219 0.50 15.41 -5.94
N LEU A 220 1.23 15.28 -4.84
CA LEU A 220 2.08 16.35 -4.28
C LEU A 220 3.48 16.37 -4.91
N ALA A 221 3.98 15.22 -5.33
CA ALA A 221 5.28 15.10 -5.97
C ALA A 221 5.36 13.86 -6.86
N THR A 222 6.20 13.92 -7.88
CA THR A 222 6.52 12.79 -8.75
C THR A 222 8.02 12.61 -8.89
N LYS A 223 8.44 11.38 -9.19
CA LYS A 223 9.82 11.02 -9.48
C LYS A 223 9.86 10.07 -10.67
N GLN A 224 10.55 10.53 -11.72
CA GLN A 224 10.75 9.76 -12.94
C GLN A 224 11.83 8.67 -12.76
N PRO A 225 11.76 7.58 -13.52
CA PRO A 225 12.86 6.63 -13.64
C PRO A 225 14.14 7.35 -14.07
N LYS A 226 15.30 6.90 -13.59
CA LYS A 226 16.59 7.42 -14.08
C LYS A 226 16.82 6.86 -15.49
N SER A 227 16.82 7.74 -16.49
CA SER A 227 17.24 7.45 -17.88
C SER A 227 18.71 7.09 -17.98
#